data_AF-A0A951NYH0-F1
#
_entry.id   AF-A0A951NYH0-F1
#
_cell.length_a   1.000
_cell.length_b   1.000
_cell.length_c   1.000
_cell.angle_alpha   90.00
_cell.angle_beta   90.00
_cell.angle_gamma   90.00
#
_symmetry.space_group_name_H-M   'P 1'
#
loop_
_entity.id
_entity.type
_entity.pdbx_description
1 polymer ?
#
loop_
_entity_poly.entity_id
_entity_poly.type
_entity_poly.pdbx_seq_one_letter_code
_entity_poly.pdbx_strand_id
1 'polypeptide(L)'
;MSFQKLGGSAQERDRHNGIAVSGWVSHPFTAHTPSQNHNPKIAPLAPLRRKIDSLEVHDSKLAHFLAEHIPSQCPFERDVTLLGRTLFHIPPLCKLNPLYEEVVALRFRALCYLADECGEDISQYC
;
A
#
# COMPACT_ATOMS: atom_id res chain seq x y z
N MET A 1 -39.45 -11.45 -53.64
CA MET A 1 -39.10 -12.83 -54.06
C MET A 1 -38.21 -13.42 -52.99
N SER A 2 -38.76 -14.33 -52.18
CA SER A 2 -38.02 -15.11 -51.19
C SER A 2 -37.02 -16.05 -51.86
N PHE A 3 -35.85 -16.23 -51.26
CA PHE A 3 -35.22 -17.54 -51.13
C PHE A 3 -34.41 -17.60 -49.83
N GLN A 4 -34.74 -18.58 -49.01
CA GLN A 4 -34.04 -18.95 -47.78
C GLN A 4 -32.99 -20.04 -48.10
N LYS A 5 -31.85 -19.92 -47.40
CA LYS A 5 -31.10 -20.95 -46.65
C LYS A 5 -30.41 -22.12 -47.37
N LEU A 6 -29.13 -22.32 -46.99
CA LEU A 6 -28.43 -23.54 -46.49
C LEU A 6 -26.95 -23.10 -46.32
N GLY A 7 -26.28 -23.06 -45.17
CA GLY A 7 -26.22 -24.04 -44.07
C GLY A 7 -24.96 -24.89 -44.24
N GLY A 8 -23.89 -24.67 -43.47
CA GLY A 8 -22.74 -25.60 -43.43
C GLY A 8 -21.40 -25.06 -42.94
N SER A 9 -21.18 -25.19 -41.63
CA SER A 9 -19.93 -25.57 -40.94
C SER A 9 -18.61 -24.81 -41.15
N ALA A 10 -18.31 -24.03 -40.10
CA ALA A 10 -17.14 -24.17 -39.21
C ALA A 10 -15.72 -24.30 -39.78
N GLN A 11 -14.88 -23.47 -39.15
CA GLN A 11 -13.45 -23.61 -38.88
C GLN A 11 -12.52 -22.92 -39.89
N GLU A 12 -12.31 -21.64 -39.59
CA GLU A 12 -11.36 -20.70 -40.16
C GLU A 12 -9.94 -21.28 -40.26
N ARG A 13 -9.52 -21.42 -41.51
CA ARG A 13 -8.18 -21.26 -42.10
C ARG A 13 -7.02 -21.03 -41.10
N ASP A 14 -6.04 -21.92 -41.10
CA ASP A 14 -4.88 -21.86 -42.01
C ASP A 14 -4.31 -20.45 -42.12
N ARG A 15 -3.04 -20.27 -41.71
CA ARG A 15 -1.95 -20.21 -42.68
C ARG A 15 -0.65 -19.72 -42.04
N HIS A 16 0.34 -20.61 -42.04
CA HIS A 16 1.76 -20.35 -42.30
C HIS A 16 2.54 -19.52 -41.26
N ASN A 17 3.84 -19.70 -41.10
CA ASN A 17 4.83 -20.65 -41.60
C ASN A 17 6.10 -20.24 -40.85
N GLY A 18 6.92 -21.20 -40.46
CA GLY A 18 8.18 -20.91 -39.79
C GLY A 18 9.08 -20.06 -40.66
N ILE A 19 9.79 -19.12 -40.03
CA ILE A 19 11.16 -18.82 -40.39
C ILE A 19 11.95 -18.79 -39.08
N ALA A 20 12.73 -19.84 -38.87
CA ALA A 20 13.77 -19.86 -37.87
C ALA A 20 14.85 -18.88 -38.31
N VAL A 21 15.02 -17.79 -37.56
CA VAL A 21 16.19 -16.93 -37.67
C VAL A 21 16.98 -17.09 -36.39
N SER A 22 18.07 -17.85 -36.52
CA SER A 22 19.13 -17.98 -35.55
C SER A 22 19.70 -16.60 -35.24
N GLY A 23 19.56 -16.15 -33.99
CA GLY A 23 20.11 -14.88 -33.54
C GLY A 23 20.21 -14.88 -32.03
N TRP A 24 21.35 -15.37 -31.53
CA TRP A 24 21.66 -15.42 -30.11
C TRP A 24 21.96 -14.00 -29.65
N VAL A 25 20.91 -13.26 -29.32
CA VAL A 25 21.01 -12.05 -28.52
C VAL A 25 21.00 -12.51 -27.07
N SER A 26 22.19 -12.51 -26.48
CA SER A 26 22.40 -12.67 -25.04
C SER A 26 21.79 -11.48 -24.31
N HIS A 27 20.53 -11.59 -23.90
CA HIS A 27 20.01 -10.85 -22.77
C HIS A 27 19.56 -11.87 -21.72
N PRO A 28 20.23 -11.98 -20.56
CA PRO A 28 19.69 -12.71 -19.45
C PRO A 28 18.59 -11.87 -18.81
N PHE A 29 17.41 -11.82 -19.41
CA PHE A 29 16.19 -11.66 -18.62
C PHE A 29 15.92 -13.02 -17.97
N THR A 30 16.82 -13.38 -17.05
CA THR A 30 16.56 -14.39 -16.05
C THR A 30 15.37 -13.87 -15.27
N ALA A 31 14.21 -14.51 -15.46
CA ALA A 31 13.09 -14.42 -14.54
C ALA A 31 13.64 -14.80 -13.16
N HIS A 32 14.04 -13.80 -12.39
CA HIS A 32 14.41 -13.93 -11.01
C HIS A 32 13.09 -14.12 -10.27
N THR A 33 12.67 -15.37 -10.13
CA THR A 33 11.85 -15.75 -8.98
C THR A 33 12.68 -15.35 -7.76
N PRO A 34 12.26 -14.36 -6.94
CA PRO A 34 12.94 -14.17 -5.67
C PRO A 34 12.73 -15.46 -4.90
N SER A 35 13.82 -16.21 -4.72
CA SER A 35 13.93 -17.29 -3.76
C SER A 35 13.65 -16.67 -2.39
N GLN A 36 12.37 -16.66 -2.00
CA GLN A 36 11.94 -16.26 -0.67
C GLN A 36 12.41 -17.37 0.27
N ASN A 37 13.59 -17.16 0.83
CA ASN A 37 14.11 -17.87 1.98
C ASN A 37 13.13 -17.59 3.14
N HIS A 38 12.02 -18.33 3.20
CA HIS A 38 11.01 -18.24 4.23
C HIS A 38 11.59 -18.80 5.52
N ASN A 39 12.48 -18.05 6.15
CA ASN A 39 12.63 -18.12 7.58
C ASN A 39 11.30 -17.57 8.15
N PRO A 40 10.45 -18.38 8.80
CA PRO A 40 9.23 -17.89 9.38
C PRO A 40 9.60 -16.94 10.52
N LYS A 41 9.72 -15.65 10.20
CA LYS A 41 9.82 -14.60 11.20
C LYS A 41 8.52 -14.66 11.99
N ILE A 42 8.57 -15.26 13.17
CA ILE A 42 7.48 -15.20 14.14
C ILE A 42 7.29 -13.70 14.43
N ALA A 43 6.22 -13.15 13.87
CA ALA A 43 5.83 -11.76 14.07
C ALA A 43 4.68 -11.77 15.09
N PRO A 44 4.98 -11.76 16.41
CA PRO A 44 3.96 -11.91 17.45
C PRO A 44 2.86 -10.83 17.38
N LEU A 45 3.17 -9.67 16.80
CA LEU A 45 2.24 -8.56 16.60
C LEU A 45 1.48 -8.61 15.28
N ALA A 46 1.75 -9.57 14.39
CA ALA A 46 1.03 -9.72 13.11
C ALA A 46 -0.50 -9.76 13.23
N PRO A 47 -1.13 -10.48 14.18
CA PRO A 47 -2.59 -10.44 14.30
C PRO A 47 -3.09 -9.06 14.73
N LEU A 48 -2.34 -8.33 15.55
CA LEU A 48 -2.70 -6.98 15.98
C LEU A 48 -2.57 -5.98 14.82
N ARG A 49 -1.51 -6.08 14.03
CA ARG A 49 -1.32 -5.29 12.79
C ARG A 49 -2.53 -5.43 11.87
N ARG A 50 -2.93 -6.68 11.58
CA ARG A 50 -4.10 -6.96 10.76
C ARG A 50 -5.39 -6.37 11.33
N LYS A 51 -5.57 -6.40 12.65
CA LYS A 51 -6.74 -5.81 13.31
C LYS A 51 -6.80 -4.29 13.14
N ILE A 52 -5.66 -3.60 13.28
CA ILE A 52 -5.57 -2.15 13.10
C ILE A 52 -5.81 -1.80 11.63
N ASP A 53 -5.22 -2.56 10.70
CA ASP A 53 -5.43 -2.35 9.26
C ASP A 53 -6.86 -2.60 8.82
N SER A 54 -7.53 -3.61 9.40
CA SER A 54 -8.94 -3.89 9.12
C SER A 54 -9.91 -2.96 9.84
N LEU A 55 -9.43 -2.06 10.70
CA LEU A 55 -10.29 -1.11 11.39
C LEU A 55 -10.73 -0.04 10.40
N GLU A 56 -11.98 -0.11 10.01
CA GLU A 56 -12.67 0.91 9.23
C GLU A 56 -13.21 2.00 10.18
N VAL A 57 -13.05 3.25 9.78
CA VAL A 57 -13.50 4.41 10.56
C VAL A 57 -14.85 4.85 10.00
N HIS A 58 -15.91 4.60 10.77
CA HIS A 58 -17.31 4.93 10.41
C HIS A 58 -17.99 5.84 11.44
N ASP A 59 -17.23 6.34 12.42
CA ASP A 59 -17.74 7.17 13.51
C ASP A 59 -16.92 8.45 13.60
N SER A 60 -17.58 9.61 13.53
CA SER A 60 -16.91 10.93 13.56
C SER A 60 -16.19 11.17 14.88
N LYS A 61 -16.75 10.75 16.03
CA LYS A 61 -16.08 10.91 17.34
C LYS A 61 -14.81 10.07 17.41
N LEU A 62 -14.86 8.84 16.90
CA LEU A 62 -13.67 8.00 16.80
C LEU A 62 -12.64 8.62 15.85
N ALA A 63 -13.08 9.16 14.72
CA ALA A 63 -12.21 9.79 13.75
C ALA A 63 -11.48 11.01 14.33
N HIS A 64 -12.18 11.90 15.04
CA HIS A 64 -11.59 13.02 15.78
C HIS A 64 -10.60 12.53 16.84
N PHE A 65 -11.00 11.55 17.65
CA PHE A 65 -10.14 10.98 18.67
C PHE A 65 -8.82 10.46 18.07
N LEU A 66 -8.89 9.72 16.96
CA LEU A 66 -7.72 9.21 16.26
C LEU A 66 -6.86 10.33 15.66
N ALA A 67 -7.48 11.32 15.03
CA ALA A 67 -6.80 12.46 14.41
C ALA A 67 -6.05 13.33 15.43
N GLU A 68 -6.61 13.47 16.64
CA GLU A 68 -6.05 14.25 17.75
C GLU A 68 -4.97 13.47 18.53
N HIS A 69 -5.18 12.18 18.78
CA HIS A 69 -4.28 11.38 19.61
C HIS A 69 -3.09 10.79 18.84
N ILE A 70 -3.22 10.56 17.54
CA ILE A 70 -2.13 10.07 16.71
C ILE A 70 -1.41 11.28 16.10
N PRO A 71 -0.16 11.57 16.51
CA PRO A 71 0.56 12.74 16.01
C PRO A 71 0.91 12.59 14.53
N SER A 72 0.86 13.70 13.79
CA SER A 72 1.35 13.79 12.41
C SER A 72 2.88 13.64 12.33
N GLN A 73 3.58 14.06 13.39
CA GLN A 73 5.02 13.96 13.52
C GLN A 73 5.42 12.64 14.19
N CYS A 74 6.57 12.11 13.78
CA CYS A 74 7.12 10.91 14.39
C CYS A 74 7.49 11.19 15.85
N PRO A 75 6.94 10.45 16.83
CA PRO A 75 7.17 10.76 18.25
C PRO A 75 8.62 10.54 18.69
N PHE A 76 9.41 9.84 17.88
CA PHE A 76 10.83 9.59 18.17
C PHE A 76 11.75 10.64 17.56
N GLU A 77 11.28 11.41 16.58
CA GLU A 77 12.09 12.49 15.99
C GLU A 77 11.91 13.76 16.82
N ARG A 78 12.95 14.16 17.55
CA ARG A 78 12.92 15.35 18.39
C ARG A 78 14.30 15.98 18.51
N ASP A 79 14.33 17.30 18.52
CA ASP A 79 15.52 18.09 18.85
C ASP A 79 15.63 18.32 20.35
N VAL A 80 16.81 18.06 20.91
CA VAL A 80 17.11 18.40 22.31
C VAL A 80 17.86 19.71 22.32
N THR A 81 17.19 20.80 22.71
CA THR A 81 17.79 22.14 22.77
C THR A 81 18.08 22.55 24.21
N LEU A 82 19.25 23.15 24.45
CA LEU A 82 19.62 23.78 25.73
C LEU A 82 20.14 25.20 25.46
N LEU A 83 19.63 26.18 26.20
CA LEU A 83 19.99 27.61 26.05
C LEU A 83 19.85 28.13 24.60
N GLY A 84 18.81 27.67 23.89
CA GLY A 84 18.53 28.08 22.50
C GLY A 84 19.47 27.47 21.46
N ARG A 85 20.28 26.47 21.81
CA ARG A 85 21.14 25.72 20.89
C ARG A 85 20.77 24.24 20.89
N THR A 86 20.61 23.64 19.72
CA THR A 86 20.40 22.19 19.58
C THR A 86 21.66 21.44 20.01
N LEU A 87 21.55 20.61 21.04
CA LEU A 87 22.62 19.73 21.51
C LEU A 87 22.79 18.55 20.56
N PHE A 88 21.68 17.86 20.25
CA PHE A 88 21.63 16.78 19.27
C PHE A 88 20.19 16.58 18.77
N HIS A 89 20.09 16.04 17.56
CA HIS A 89 18.85 15.70 16.88
C HIS A 89 18.63 14.18 16.95
N ILE A 90 17.50 13.74 17.48
CA ILE A 90 17.10 12.33 17.44
C ILE A 90 16.43 12.10 16.08
N PRO A 91 16.99 11.25 15.21
CA PRO A 91 16.44 11.03 13.89
C PRO A 91 15.09 10.30 13.94
N PRO A 92 14.32 10.31 12.85
CA PRO A 92 13.09 9.53 12.73
C PRO A 92 13.35 8.03 12.85
N LEU A 93 13.12 7.47 14.04
CA LEU A 93 13.18 6.02 14.31
C LEU A 93 11.83 5.33 14.06
N CYS A 94 11.02 5.87 13.16
CA CYS A 94 9.62 5.48 12.98
C CYS A 94 9.45 4.02 12.52
N LYS A 95 10.50 3.40 11.98
CA LYS A 95 10.53 1.96 11.63
C LYS A 95 10.87 1.02 12.79
N LEU A 96 11.28 1.53 13.95
CA LEU A 96 11.58 0.70 15.14
C LEU A 96 10.30 0.14 15.76
N ASN A 97 9.20 0.90 15.72
CA ASN A 97 7.91 0.43 16.24
C ASN A 97 7.21 -0.43 15.17
N PRO A 98 7.00 -1.74 15.44
CA PRO A 98 6.39 -2.68 14.49
C PRO A 98 4.91 -2.41 14.16
N LEU A 99 4.27 -1.39 14.76
CA LEU A 99 2.88 -0.97 14.52
C LEU A 99 2.77 0.45 13.96
N TYR A 100 3.88 1.14 13.69
CA TYR A 100 3.85 2.56 13.34
C TYR A 100 3.09 2.83 12.03
N GLU A 101 3.37 2.04 10.99
CA GLU A 101 2.75 2.23 9.67
C GLU A 101 1.25 2.04 9.73
N GLU A 102 0.77 1.03 10.45
CA GLU A 102 -0.66 0.72 10.60
C GLU A 102 -1.39 1.84 11.36
N VAL A 103 -0.75 2.42 12.38
CA VAL A 103 -1.32 3.52 13.18
C VAL A 103 -1.36 4.83 12.39
N VAL A 104 -0.30 5.16 11.63
CA VAL A 104 -0.30 6.32 10.74
C VAL A 104 -1.33 6.16 9.62
N ALA A 105 -1.45 4.96 9.05
CA ALA A 105 -2.47 4.64 8.06
C ALA A 105 -3.88 4.78 8.65
N LEU A 106 -4.10 4.36 9.89
CA LEU A 106 -5.38 4.54 10.60
C LEU A 106 -5.72 6.02 10.77
N ARG A 107 -4.73 6.85 11.15
CA ARG A 107 -4.93 8.31 11.23
C ARG A 107 -5.33 8.90 9.88
N PHE A 108 -4.65 8.51 8.80
CA PHE A 108 -4.99 8.97 7.46
C PHE A 108 -6.44 8.60 7.09
N ARG A 109 -6.85 7.35 7.35
CA ARG A 109 -8.25 6.92 7.14
C ARG A 109 -9.25 7.75 7.95
N ALA A 110 -8.92 8.07 9.21
CA ALA A 110 -9.77 8.92 10.03
C ALA A 110 -9.92 10.34 9.48
N LEU A 111 -8.82 10.95 9.00
CA LEU A 111 -8.88 12.27 8.37
C LEU A 111 -9.66 12.28 7.06
N CYS A 112 -9.47 11.26 6.20
CA CYS A 112 -10.27 11.11 4.99
C CYS A 112 -11.75 10.95 5.31
N TYR A 113 -12.12 10.16 6.32
CA TYR A 113 -13.51 10.04 6.75
C TYR A 113 -14.11 11.39 7.18
N LEU A 114 -13.38 12.18 7.97
CA LEU A 114 -13.84 13.52 8.38
C LEU A 114 -13.99 14.47 7.19
N ALA A 115 -13.03 14.48 6.27
CA ALA A 115 -13.03 15.40 5.13
C ALA A 115 -14.01 15.00 4.01
N ASP A 116 -14.01 13.72 3.62
CA ASP A 116 -14.72 13.23 2.43
C ASP A 116 -16.16 12.78 2.74
N GLU A 117 -16.38 12.09 3.86
CA GLU A 117 -17.70 11.55 4.23
C GLU A 117 -18.50 12.51 5.11
N CYS A 118 -17.84 13.14 6.09
CA CYS A 118 -18.50 14.10 7.00
C CYS A 118 -18.47 15.55 6.47
N GLY A 119 -17.56 15.88 5.56
CA GLY A 119 -17.44 17.23 4.96
C GLY A 119 -16.91 18.29 5.93
N GLU A 120 -16.13 17.88 6.94
CA GLU A 120 -15.61 18.77 7.98
C GLU A 120 -14.26 19.40 7.60
N ASP A 121 -13.94 20.58 8.16
CA ASP A 121 -12.61 21.16 8.02
C ASP A 121 -11.61 20.48 8.96
N ILE A 122 -10.67 19.76 8.37
CA ILE A 122 -9.61 19.02 9.07
C ILE A 122 -8.33 19.84 9.28
N SER A 123 -8.30 21.12 8.90
CA SER A 123 -7.11 21.99 9.00
C SER A 123 -6.52 22.04 10.42
N GLN A 124 -7.35 21.88 11.44
CA GLN A 124 -6.96 21.81 12.85
C GLN A 124 -6.05 20.61 13.19
N TYR A 125 -5.99 19.58 12.34
CA TYR A 125 -5.17 18.37 12.54
C TYR A 125 -3.90 18.35 11.68
N CYS A 126 -3.60 19.41 10.92
CA CYS A 126 -2.47 19.48 10.01
C CYS A 126 -1.25 20.21 10.59
#